data_AF-A0A842STP3-F1
#
_entry.id   AF-A0A842STP3-F1
#
_cell.length_a   1.000
_cell.length_b   1.000
_cell.length_c   1.000
_cell.angle_alpha   90.00
_cell.angle_beta   90.00
_cell.angle_gamma   90.00
#
_symmetry.space_group_name_H-M   'P 1'
#
loop_
_entity.id
_entity.type
_entity.pdbx_description
1 polymer ?
#
loop_
_entity_poly.entity_id
_entity_poly.type
_entity_poly.pdbx_seq_one_letter_code
_entity_poly.pdbx_strand_id
1 'polypeptide(L)'
;MMVKNKPTAHHTQLKKHAPRKPAHKHREQAPRPQKKHAAQHRAPQKKHGDNDLLKNVAIIVLALALVAVLIWAFTNDKSLTGRHQATPNASLASTSDFDIDPAVTAAMQELADDNPYMGSPDAPVTVIEFADFQCGYCGLFWKETLPHIKEQFIDTGIVKFVYRDFAIYAQKAAEAAQCAHEQGKFWEYHDLLFANQQAQDENSLKKYAADIGLDVTAFEECLSSGKHADEVRTDGLAATENGFGGTPGFIINGQKITGALPYQDFLGSICAAVPTAEPCTDIVQFTVTVLSDEACTGCDVAGIKATTTSLFPGATYKDVDASTEEGQELIEQHQLEYAPAFLFPQDVAETMTWESQPEIQGHFIAIDDGYRLKDASIGAAWPLNEEAQEAYRNRFETYAGENLDVLGATSDKPRLDYFVMAFCPYGNPADEAAAAVHGLLGDAVDIVPHYIIGLQDGQMSSLHGVGEGNQGVRELCALEEYGYDAFFSFVEATNAQCASGNVETCWEAAAAAGGLTESQIAGVNACFDDRWTDITTAQSTTNYALRTINPRNQHELIPPLSSPTFLINGEAYLGSRDAESLKQALCDAFVGGEEPSACGTTLTQDAAASSGSC
;
A
#
# COMPACT_ATOMS: atom_id res chain seq x y z
N MET A 1 6.40 -14.91 -58.88
CA MET A 1 6.77 -16.29 -59.29
C MET A 1 6.80 -17.16 -58.03
N MET A 2 5.95 -18.18 -57.99
CA MET A 2 5.91 -19.21 -56.94
C MET A 2 7.23 -20.00 -56.89
N VAL A 3 7.61 -20.54 -55.72
CA VAL A 3 7.71 -21.99 -55.49
C VAL A 3 7.81 -22.28 -53.98
N LYS A 4 6.99 -23.24 -53.56
CA LYS A 4 6.84 -23.89 -52.24
C LYS A 4 7.98 -24.87 -51.98
N ASN A 5 8.30 -25.18 -50.71
CA ASN A 5 8.16 -26.55 -50.21
C ASN A 5 8.28 -26.71 -48.68
N LYS A 6 7.55 -27.74 -48.23
CA LYS A 6 7.14 -28.14 -46.88
C LYS A 6 8.21 -28.96 -46.10
N PRO A 7 7.96 -29.29 -44.81
CA PRO A 7 8.97 -29.64 -43.80
C PRO A 7 9.19 -31.15 -43.61
N THR A 8 10.29 -31.48 -42.93
CA THR A 8 10.63 -32.82 -42.43
C THR A 8 10.13 -33.05 -41.00
N ALA A 9 9.46 -34.19 -40.81
CA ALA A 9 8.99 -34.71 -39.54
C ALA A 9 10.09 -35.51 -38.82
N HIS A 10 10.05 -35.54 -37.48
CA HIS A 10 10.66 -36.62 -36.70
C HIS A 10 9.69 -37.12 -35.64
N HIS A 11 9.32 -38.40 -35.79
CA HIS A 11 8.68 -39.25 -34.79
C HIS A 11 9.60 -39.51 -33.61
N THR A 12 9.07 -39.58 -32.39
CA THR A 12 9.47 -40.59 -31.40
C THR A 12 8.26 -41.00 -30.55
N GLN A 13 8.11 -42.31 -30.35
CA GLN A 13 6.97 -42.97 -29.73
C GLN A 13 7.13 -43.19 -28.21
N LEU A 14 5.99 -43.13 -27.52
CA LEU A 14 5.46 -43.99 -26.45
C LEU A 14 6.26 -44.21 -25.15
N LYS A 15 5.55 -43.99 -24.02
CA LYS A 15 5.27 -45.06 -23.03
C LYS A 15 4.09 -44.70 -22.12
N LYS A 16 3.14 -45.64 -22.02
CA LYS A 16 1.96 -45.63 -21.14
C LYS A 16 2.32 -46.20 -19.76
N HIS A 17 1.80 -45.62 -18.68
CA HIS A 17 1.66 -46.31 -17.38
C HIS A 17 0.28 -46.04 -16.77
N ALA A 18 -0.30 -47.10 -16.19
CA ALA A 18 -1.62 -47.18 -15.57
C ALA A 18 -1.60 -46.76 -14.08
N PRO A 19 -2.76 -46.42 -13.46
CA PRO A 19 -2.79 -45.89 -12.09
C PRO A 19 -2.94 -46.98 -11.02
N ARG A 20 -2.35 -46.74 -9.84
CA ARG A 20 -2.54 -47.52 -8.60
C ARG A 20 -3.34 -46.71 -7.58
N LYS A 21 -4.39 -47.32 -7.01
CA LYS A 21 -5.03 -46.93 -5.73
C LYS A 21 -4.13 -47.35 -4.55
N PRO A 22 -4.32 -46.77 -3.35
CA PRO A 22 -5.06 -47.50 -2.32
C PRO A 22 -5.95 -46.64 -1.40
N ALA A 23 -6.82 -47.34 -0.66
CA ALA A 23 -7.79 -46.84 0.31
C ALA A 23 -7.21 -46.80 1.74
N HIS A 24 -7.75 -45.93 2.62
CA HIS A 24 -7.78 -46.18 4.08
C HIS A 24 -9.00 -45.50 4.75
N LYS A 25 -9.40 -46.09 5.89
CA LYS A 25 -10.70 -46.04 6.58
C LYS A 25 -10.78 -44.98 7.70
N HIS A 26 -12.01 -44.51 7.92
CA HIS A 26 -12.68 -44.00 9.13
C HIS A 26 -11.89 -43.66 10.42
N ARG A 27 -12.20 -42.48 10.99
CA ARG A 27 -12.40 -42.30 12.44
C ARG A 27 -13.36 -41.13 12.74
N GLU A 28 -14.51 -41.43 13.34
CA GLU A 28 -15.46 -40.46 13.93
C GLU A 28 -14.85 -39.77 15.17
N GLN A 29 -15.16 -38.49 15.38
CA GLN A 29 -15.06 -37.81 16.67
C GLN A 29 -16.31 -36.97 16.95
N ALA A 30 -16.83 -37.12 18.17
CA ALA A 30 -18.06 -36.53 18.71
C ALA A 30 -17.89 -35.05 19.15
N PRO A 31 -18.99 -34.29 19.36
CA PRO A 31 -18.94 -32.84 19.53
C PRO A 31 -18.67 -32.39 20.98
N ARG A 32 -18.00 -31.23 21.15
CA ARG A 32 -17.85 -30.52 22.44
C ARG A 32 -18.92 -29.41 22.59
N PRO A 33 -19.39 -29.10 23.81
CA PRO A 33 -20.57 -28.27 24.04
C PRO A 33 -20.26 -26.77 24.17
N GLN A 34 -21.22 -25.95 23.73
CA GLN A 34 -21.29 -24.49 23.83
C GLN A 34 -21.45 -23.99 25.29
N LYS A 35 -20.72 -22.93 25.67
CA LYS A 35 -20.94 -22.16 26.90
C LYS A 35 -21.87 -20.97 26.62
N LYS A 36 -22.92 -20.83 27.45
CA LYS A 36 -23.89 -19.71 27.43
C LYS A 36 -23.30 -18.47 28.13
N HIS A 37 -23.37 -17.31 27.49
CA HIS A 37 -23.11 -16.01 28.12
C HIS A 37 -24.39 -15.44 28.76
N ALA A 38 -24.25 -14.95 29.99
CA ALA A 38 -25.31 -14.30 30.76
C ALA A 38 -25.27 -12.77 30.58
N ALA A 39 -26.46 -12.17 30.51
CA ALA A 39 -26.68 -10.73 30.36
C ALA A 39 -26.30 -9.92 31.61
N GLN A 40 -25.76 -8.72 31.42
CA GLN A 40 -25.48 -7.74 32.49
C GLN A 40 -26.48 -6.58 32.46
N HIS A 41 -27.00 -6.26 33.64
CA HIS A 41 -27.92 -5.14 33.91
C HIS A 41 -27.17 -3.80 34.07
N ARG A 42 -27.77 -2.72 33.56
CA ARG A 42 -27.31 -1.32 33.63
C ARG A 42 -27.75 -0.65 34.95
N ALA A 43 -26.87 0.12 35.60
CA ALA A 43 -27.16 0.92 36.80
C ALA A 43 -27.32 2.44 36.47
N PRO A 44 -28.05 3.24 37.29
CA PRO A 44 -28.44 4.61 36.91
C PRO A 44 -27.49 5.71 37.43
N GLN A 45 -27.40 6.80 36.66
CA GLN A 45 -26.59 8.00 36.93
C GLN A 45 -27.20 8.91 38.02
N LYS A 46 -26.34 9.54 38.83
CA LYS A 46 -26.69 10.57 39.84
C LYS A 46 -26.39 11.99 39.33
N LYS A 47 -27.26 12.94 39.70
CA LYS A 47 -27.17 14.39 39.42
C LYS A 47 -26.15 15.09 40.35
N HIS A 48 -25.35 16.01 39.81
CA HIS A 48 -24.47 16.91 40.55
C HIS A 48 -25.10 18.29 40.79
N GLY A 49 -24.74 18.95 41.89
CA GLY A 49 -25.28 20.25 42.32
C GLY A 49 -24.20 21.31 42.55
N ASP A 50 -24.46 22.50 42.01
CA ASP A 50 -24.07 23.90 42.31
C ASP A 50 -22.75 24.32 43.00
N ASN A 51 -21.82 23.44 43.36
CA ASN A 51 -20.53 23.83 43.95
C ASN A 51 -19.37 23.96 42.95
N ASP A 52 -19.59 23.72 41.65
CA ASP A 52 -18.54 23.74 40.63
C ASP A 52 -18.29 25.14 40.03
N LEU A 53 -19.24 26.06 40.14
CA LEU A 53 -19.13 27.39 39.52
C LEU A 53 -18.03 28.26 40.16
N LEU A 54 -17.85 28.17 41.48
CA LEU A 54 -16.85 28.97 42.21
C LEU A 54 -15.42 28.41 42.05
N LYS A 55 -15.25 27.10 41.81
CA LYS A 55 -13.95 26.49 41.54
C LYS A 55 -13.42 26.83 40.15
N ASN A 56 -14.30 26.89 39.15
CA ASN A 56 -13.91 27.17 37.77
C ASN A 56 -13.48 28.64 37.56
N VAL A 57 -14.06 29.58 38.32
CA VAL A 57 -13.65 31.01 38.27
C VAL A 57 -12.24 31.22 38.83
N ALA A 58 -11.85 30.50 39.89
CA ALA A 58 -10.52 30.63 40.49
C ALA A 58 -9.40 30.12 39.55
N ILE A 59 -9.67 29.06 38.78
CA ILE A 59 -8.73 28.48 37.81
C ILE A 59 -8.48 29.44 36.64
N ILE A 60 -9.54 30.09 36.13
CA ILE A 60 -9.43 31.04 35.00
C ILE A 60 -8.61 32.27 35.41
N VAL A 61 -8.80 32.78 36.62
CA VAL A 61 -8.03 33.95 37.12
C VAL A 61 -6.54 33.62 37.27
N LEU A 62 -6.21 32.42 37.74
CA LEU A 62 -4.81 31.96 37.83
C LEU A 62 -4.16 31.76 36.45
N ALA A 63 -4.90 31.23 35.48
CA ALA A 63 -4.41 31.06 34.12
C ALA A 63 -4.11 32.41 33.44
N LEU A 64 -4.97 33.40 33.61
CA LEU A 64 -4.77 34.74 33.05
C LEU A 64 -3.56 35.48 33.68
N ALA A 65 -3.31 35.27 34.97
CA ALA A 65 -2.12 35.82 35.64
C ALA A 65 -0.82 35.21 35.12
N LEU A 66 -0.80 33.91 34.81
CA LEU A 66 0.35 33.22 34.22
C LEU A 66 0.67 33.71 32.80
N VAL A 67 -0.35 33.92 31.97
CA VAL A 67 -0.18 34.45 30.61
C VAL A 67 0.42 35.87 30.64
N ALA A 68 0.00 36.71 31.59
CA ALA A 68 0.57 38.05 31.74
C ALA A 68 2.06 38.04 32.15
N VAL A 69 2.47 37.08 32.98
CA VAL A 69 3.88 36.91 33.38
C VAL A 69 4.74 36.43 32.20
N LEU A 70 4.22 35.53 31.37
CA LEU A 70 4.91 35.04 30.18
C LEU A 70 5.10 36.14 29.12
N ILE A 71 4.09 36.98 28.90
CA ILE A 71 4.19 38.12 27.97
C ILE A 71 5.22 39.15 28.47
N TRP A 72 5.31 39.37 29.79
CA TRP A 72 6.32 40.24 30.38
C TRP A 72 7.74 39.66 30.24
N ALA A 73 7.92 38.33 30.35
CA ALA A 73 9.20 37.68 30.15
C ALA A 73 9.69 37.75 28.69
N PHE A 74 8.78 37.59 27.72
CA PHE A 74 9.12 37.63 26.29
C PHE A 74 9.43 39.02 25.73
N THR A 75 8.88 40.08 26.34
CA THR A 75 9.05 41.46 25.82
C THR A 75 10.30 42.17 26.35
N ASN A 76 11.01 41.60 27.33
CA ASN A 76 12.12 42.25 28.02
C ASN A 76 13.50 41.64 27.77
N ASP A 77 13.64 40.58 26.95
CA ASP A 77 14.96 40.02 26.66
C ASP A 77 15.68 40.81 25.56
N LYS A 78 16.64 41.64 25.99
CA LYS A 78 17.57 42.37 25.12
C LYS A 78 18.88 41.61 25.05
N SER A 79 18.94 40.56 24.24
CA SER A 79 20.20 39.84 24.00
C SER A 79 20.31 39.28 22.58
N LEU A 80 20.03 40.10 21.56
CA LEU A 80 20.38 39.78 20.17
C LEU A 80 21.02 40.98 19.48
N THR A 81 22.31 41.20 19.68
CA THR A 81 23.18 41.87 18.70
C THR A 81 24.64 41.46 18.95
N GLY A 82 25.18 40.60 18.08
CA GLY A 82 26.59 40.24 18.07
C GLY A 82 26.95 39.56 16.75
N ARG A 83 27.53 40.32 15.83
CA ARG A 83 27.95 39.91 14.47
C ARG A 83 29.48 39.80 14.46
N HIS A 84 30.08 38.65 14.14
CA HIS A 84 31.47 38.49 13.67
C HIS A 84 31.59 37.14 12.92
N GLN A 85 31.74 37.16 11.60
CA GLN A 85 32.98 36.97 10.81
C GLN A 85 33.47 35.50 10.69
N ALA A 86 33.56 35.04 9.43
CA ALA A 86 33.97 33.71 9.00
C ALA A 86 35.50 33.47 9.05
N THR A 87 35.89 32.21 9.23
CA THR A 87 36.92 31.47 8.45
C THR A 87 36.89 29.97 8.81
N PRO A 88 37.33 29.07 7.91
CA PRO A 88 36.94 27.65 7.95
C PRO A 88 37.95 26.79 8.72
N ASN A 89 37.45 25.82 9.47
CA ASN A 89 38.15 24.58 9.78
C ASN A 89 37.11 23.48 9.99
N ALA A 90 37.21 22.43 9.18
CA ALA A 90 36.45 21.20 9.34
C ALA A 90 36.75 20.60 10.73
N SER A 91 35.77 20.73 11.62
CA SER A 91 35.71 20.06 12.91
C SER A 91 34.48 19.17 12.85
N LEU A 92 34.63 17.91 13.26
CA LEU A 92 33.53 16.96 13.47
C LEU A 92 32.37 17.69 14.16
N ALA A 93 31.18 17.62 13.56
CA ALA A 93 29.99 18.32 14.02
C ALA A 93 29.74 17.99 15.49
N SER A 94 29.63 19.03 16.33
CA SER A 94 29.20 18.90 17.71
C SER A 94 27.71 18.55 17.71
N THR A 95 27.33 17.59 18.53
CA THR A 95 25.93 17.11 18.69
C THR A 95 24.97 18.20 19.17
N SER A 96 25.50 19.35 19.60
CA SER A 96 24.76 20.54 19.99
C SER A 96 24.10 21.32 18.85
N ASP A 97 24.43 21.02 17.59
CA ASP A 97 24.02 21.83 16.44
C ASP A 97 22.76 21.29 15.73
N PHE A 98 22.19 20.17 16.20
CA PHE A 98 20.99 19.56 15.64
C PHE A 98 19.80 19.71 16.62
N ASP A 99 18.77 20.45 16.21
CA ASP A 99 17.53 20.65 16.97
C ASP A 99 16.64 19.40 16.95
N ILE A 100 17.10 18.31 17.58
CA ILE A 100 16.26 17.12 17.81
C ILE A 100 15.46 17.33 19.10
N ASP A 101 14.15 17.07 19.06
CA ASP A 101 13.29 17.15 20.25
C ASP A 101 13.87 16.27 21.38
N PRO A 102 14.15 16.84 22.57
CA PRO A 102 14.64 16.07 23.72
C PRO A 102 13.73 14.90 24.12
N ALA A 103 12.42 15.01 23.90
CA ALA A 103 11.47 13.93 24.17
C ALA A 103 11.66 12.75 23.21
N VAL A 104 11.91 13.05 21.92
CA VAL A 104 12.26 12.03 20.91
C VAL A 104 13.58 11.37 21.28
N THR A 105 14.58 12.15 21.67
CA THR A 105 15.89 11.63 22.09
C THR A 105 15.76 10.66 23.27
N ALA A 106 14.98 11.03 24.29
CA ALA A 106 14.74 10.18 25.46
C ALA A 106 14.00 8.89 25.09
N ALA A 107 12.97 8.97 24.24
CA ALA A 107 12.22 7.82 23.77
C ALA A 107 13.10 6.86 22.95
N MET A 108 13.95 7.39 22.07
CA MET A 108 14.91 6.60 21.29
C MET A 108 15.96 5.95 22.19
N GLN A 109 16.40 6.61 23.25
CA GLN A 109 17.35 6.04 24.20
C GLN A 109 16.72 4.89 25.01
N GLU A 110 15.48 5.04 25.47
CA GLU A 110 14.72 3.97 26.12
C GLU A 110 14.49 2.80 25.17
N LEU A 111 14.19 3.09 23.90
CA LEU A 111 13.94 2.06 22.89
C LEU A 111 15.23 1.38 22.40
N ALA A 112 16.38 2.05 22.45
CA ALA A 112 17.66 1.44 22.18
C ALA A 112 18.08 0.45 23.28
N ASP A 113 17.67 0.69 24.53
CA ASP A 113 17.98 -0.16 25.70
C ASP A 113 19.49 -0.52 25.80
N ASP A 114 19.82 -1.74 26.23
CA ASP A 114 21.17 -2.32 26.24
C ASP A 114 21.51 -3.08 24.95
N ASN A 115 20.74 -2.88 23.88
CA ASN A 115 20.94 -3.59 22.62
C ASN A 115 22.27 -3.21 21.92
N PRO A 116 22.83 -4.13 21.11
CA PRO A 116 24.03 -3.90 20.34
C PRO A 116 23.87 -2.73 19.36
N TYR A 117 24.89 -1.86 19.29
CA TYR A 117 24.91 -0.73 18.35
C TYR A 117 26.26 -0.56 17.63
N MET A 118 26.22 0.06 16.45
CA MET A 118 27.37 0.63 15.73
C MET A 118 27.32 2.15 15.78
N GLY A 119 28.48 2.77 15.55
CA GLY A 119 28.61 4.23 15.48
C GLY A 119 28.88 4.89 16.84
N SER A 120 28.80 6.22 16.87
CA SER A 120 29.02 6.99 18.09
C SER A 120 27.82 6.85 19.04
N PRO A 121 28.02 6.60 20.35
CA PRO A 121 26.92 6.62 21.31
C PRO A 121 26.28 8.01 21.44
N ASP A 122 27.03 9.06 21.09
CA ASP A 122 26.59 10.45 21.12
C ASP A 122 26.06 10.91 19.75
N ALA A 123 25.92 10.03 18.75
CA ALA A 123 25.48 10.41 17.42
C ALA A 123 24.11 11.15 17.44
N PRO A 124 23.94 12.22 16.64
CA PRO A 124 22.71 13.01 16.63
C PRO A 124 21.48 12.25 16.10
N VAL A 125 21.68 11.20 15.30
CA VAL A 125 20.59 10.35 14.80
C VAL A 125 20.72 8.96 15.39
N THR A 126 19.63 8.45 15.97
CA THR A 126 19.53 7.04 16.33
C THR A 126 18.62 6.32 15.33
N VAL A 127 19.14 5.25 14.74
CA VAL A 127 18.39 4.32 13.90
C VAL A 127 18.28 3.01 14.67
N ILE A 128 17.06 2.56 14.96
CA ILE A 128 16.79 1.26 15.58
C ILE A 128 16.20 0.36 14.50
N GLU A 129 16.90 -0.73 14.17
CA GLU A 129 16.41 -1.82 13.33
C GLU A 129 15.81 -2.93 14.20
N PHE A 130 14.56 -3.30 13.91
CA PHE A 130 13.90 -4.51 14.39
C PHE A 130 13.96 -5.57 13.29
N ALA A 131 14.77 -6.61 13.48
CA ALA A 131 15.05 -7.59 12.43
C ALA A 131 15.08 -9.04 12.92
N ASP A 132 14.95 -9.95 11.95
CA ASP A 132 15.05 -11.39 12.12
C ASP A 132 16.14 -11.95 11.20
N PHE A 133 17.07 -12.72 11.75
CA PHE A 133 18.23 -13.25 11.03
C PHE A 133 17.88 -14.22 9.87
N GLN A 134 16.67 -14.77 9.82
CA GLN A 134 16.17 -15.63 8.74
C GLN A 134 15.17 -14.94 7.82
N CYS A 135 14.83 -13.67 8.06
CA CYS A 135 13.98 -12.90 7.17
C CYS A 135 14.73 -12.49 5.90
N GLY A 136 14.19 -12.85 4.74
CA GLY A 136 14.78 -12.52 3.43
C GLY A 136 14.89 -11.01 3.18
N TYR A 137 13.92 -10.22 3.64
CA TYR A 137 13.98 -8.76 3.53
C TYR A 137 15.03 -8.14 4.46
N CYS A 138 15.22 -8.68 5.67
CA CYS A 138 16.32 -8.24 6.55
C CYS A 138 17.68 -8.52 5.90
N GLY A 139 17.84 -9.69 5.28
CA GLY A 139 19.04 -10.03 4.49
C GLY A 139 19.24 -9.11 3.28
N LEU A 140 18.16 -8.67 2.62
CA LEU A 140 18.22 -7.69 1.54
C LEU A 140 18.73 -6.32 2.04
N PHE A 141 18.14 -5.80 3.12
CA PHE A 141 18.58 -4.55 3.75
C PHE A 141 20.06 -4.61 4.18
N TRP A 142 20.45 -5.67 4.89
CA TRP A 142 21.84 -5.89 5.33
C TRP A 142 22.83 -5.86 4.15
N LYS A 143 22.45 -6.44 3.02
CA LYS A 143 23.32 -6.56 1.84
C LYS A 143 23.37 -5.30 0.98
N GLU A 144 22.24 -4.63 0.79
CA GLU A 144 22.07 -3.60 -0.24
C GLU A 144 21.95 -2.18 0.32
N THR A 145 21.43 -2.01 1.54
CA THR A 145 21.15 -0.68 2.11
C THR A 145 22.11 -0.33 3.25
N LEU A 146 22.30 -1.25 4.21
CA LEU A 146 23.13 -1.03 5.39
C LEU A 146 24.58 -0.60 5.06
N PRO A 147 25.27 -1.13 4.02
CA PRO A 147 26.64 -0.70 3.71
C PRO A 147 26.74 0.79 3.38
N HIS A 148 25.75 1.34 2.67
CA HIS A 148 25.71 2.76 2.32
C HIS A 148 25.43 3.63 3.56
N ILE A 149 24.47 3.21 4.40
CA ILE A 149 24.20 3.88 5.69
C ILE A 149 25.45 3.86 6.56
N LYS A 150 26.16 2.72 6.59
CA LYS A 150 27.36 2.55 7.39
C LYS A 150 28.47 3.50 6.95
N GLU A 151 28.81 3.49 5.67
CA GLU A 151 29.87 4.33 5.12
C GLU A 151 29.57 5.83 5.28
N GLN A 152 28.33 6.26 5.00
CA GLN A 152 28.00 7.68 4.92
C GLN A 152 27.58 8.29 6.26
N PHE A 153 27.01 7.50 7.18
CA PHE A 153 26.44 8.03 8.43
C PHE A 153 26.98 7.39 9.71
N ILE A 154 27.19 6.08 9.73
CA ILE A 154 27.66 5.41 10.96
C ILE A 154 29.14 5.70 11.19
N ASP A 155 29.97 5.50 10.16
CA ASP A 155 31.42 5.68 10.23
C ASP A 155 31.82 7.16 10.34
N THR A 156 30.94 8.07 9.93
CA THR A 156 31.10 9.53 10.06
C THR A 156 30.62 10.06 11.42
N GLY A 157 30.01 9.21 12.26
CA GLY A 157 29.54 9.55 13.60
C GLY A 157 28.18 10.26 13.64
N ILE A 158 27.46 10.30 12.52
CA ILE A 158 26.13 10.93 12.40
C ILE A 158 25.02 10.01 12.91
N VAL A 159 25.15 8.70 12.68
CA VAL A 159 24.17 7.69 13.09
C VAL A 159 24.72 6.74 14.15
N LYS A 160 23.95 6.57 15.22
CA LYS A 160 23.99 5.40 16.11
C LYS A 160 23.00 4.38 15.57
N PHE A 161 23.51 3.27 15.07
CA PHE A 161 22.69 2.20 14.52
C PHE A 161 22.54 1.08 15.54
N VAL A 162 21.33 0.83 16.02
CA VAL A 162 21.00 -0.18 17.02
C VAL A 162 20.31 -1.34 16.32
N TYR A 163 20.76 -2.56 16.56
CA TYR A 163 20.05 -3.77 16.16
C TYR A 163 19.25 -4.27 17.36
N ARG A 164 17.95 -4.46 17.18
CA ARG A 164 17.03 -4.95 18.21
C ARG A 164 16.30 -6.18 17.70
N ASP A 165 16.28 -7.25 18.49
CA ASP A 165 15.77 -8.53 18.02
C ASP A 165 14.26 -8.50 17.78
N PHE A 166 13.83 -8.92 16.59
CA PHE A 166 12.42 -9.23 16.30
C PHE A 166 12.31 -10.62 15.68
N ALA A 167 12.70 -11.63 16.46
CA ALA A 167 12.88 -13.01 16.03
C ALA A 167 11.54 -13.77 15.80
N ILE A 168 10.86 -13.49 14.69
CA ILE A 168 9.63 -14.18 14.26
C ILE A 168 9.89 -15.66 13.91
N TYR A 169 11.03 -15.94 13.30
CA TYR A 169 11.45 -17.26 12.83
C TYR A 169 12.74 -17.74 13.51
N ALA A 170 13.62 -16.80 13.84
CA ALA A 170 15.03 -17.07 14.14
C ALA A 170 15.40 -16.96 15.63
N GLN A 171 14.51 -17.36 16.54
CA GLN A 171 14.70 -17.20 18.00
C GLN A 171 16.07 -17.69 18.49
N LYS A 172 16.52 -18.87 18.07
CA LYS A 172 17.82 -19.41 18.49
C LYS A 172 19.01 -18.70 17.87
N ALA A 173 18.86 -18.12 16.68
CA ALA A 173 19.91 -17.33 16.06
C ALA A 173 20.07 -15.98 16.76
N ALA A 174 18.96 -15.35 17.16
CA ALA A 174 18.96 -14.14 17.99
C ALA A 174 19.63 -14.39 19.35
N GLU A 175 19.23 -15.45 20.08
CA GLU A 175 19.90 -15.84 21.32
C GLU A 175 21.41 -16.08 21.13
N ALA A 176 21.79 -16.70 20.01
CA ALA A 176 23.19 -16.93 19.67
C ALA A 176 23.94 -15.62 19.39
N ALA A 177 23.33 -14.66 18.71
CA ALA A 177 23.91 -13.33 18.50
C ALA A 177 24.13 -12.61 19.84
N GLN A 178 23.19 -12.69 20.78
CA GLN A 178 23.35 -12.13 22.12
C GLN A 178 24.47 -12.83 22.92
N CYS A 179 24.60 -14.16 22.81
CA CYS A 179 25.75 -14.88 23.38
C CYS A 179 27.10 -14.44 22.77
N ALA A 180 27.12 -14.03 21.50
CA ALA A 180 28.29 -13.42 20.87
C ALA A 180 28.51 -11.96 21.35
N HIS A 181 27.43 -11.22 21.65
CA HIS A 181 27.48 -9.89 22.24
C HIS A 181 28.17 -9.88 23.61
N GLU A 182 27.90 -10.87 24.47
CA GLU A 182 28.57 -11.00 25.78
C GLU A 182 30.10 -11.14 25.66
N GLN A 183 30.57 -11.60 24.50
CA GLN A 183 31.99 -11.77 24.19
C GLN A 183 32.53 -10.66 23.28
N GLY A 184 31.74 -9.61 23.03
CA GLY A 184 32.15 -8.43 22.27
C GLY A 184 32.25 -8.64 20.76
N LYS A 185 31.59 -9.67 20.20
CA LYS A 185 31.61 -9.96 18.74
C LYS A 185 30.22 -10.07 18.13
N PHE A 186 29.29 -9.21 18.57
CA PHE A 186 27.94 -9.21 18.05
C PHE A 186 27.93 -8.97 16.53
N TRP A 187 28.59 -7.92 16.05
CA TRP A 187 28.53 -7.51 14.65
C TRP A 187 29.18 -8.51 13.69
N GLU A 188 30.30 -9.13 14.08
CA GLU A 188 30.91 -10.20 13.30
C GLU A 188 30.02 -11.45 13.23
N TYR A 189 29.30 -11.76 14.31
CA TYR A 189 28.36 -12.86 14.33
C TYR A 189 27.07 -12.55 13.56
N HIS A 190 26.55 -11.33 13.69
CA HIS A 190 25.43 -10.77 12.93
C HIS A 190 25.66 -10.89 11.42
N ASP A 191 26.82 -10.43 10.93
CA ASP A 191 27.17 -10.50 9.52
C ASP A 191 27.28 -11.96 9.04
N LEU A 192 27.78 -12.87 9.89
CA LEU A 192 27.80 -14.29 9.56
C LEU A 192 26.40 -14.90 9.48
N LEU A 193 25.48 -14.53 10.37
CA LEU A 193 24.11 -15.01 10.34
C LEU A 193 23.39 -14.56 9.07
N PHE A 194 23.52 -13.29 8.68
CA PHE A 194 22.95 -12.78 7.43
C PHE A 194 23.65 -13.33 6.18
N ALA A 195 24.95 -13.58 6.22
CA ALA A 195 25.64 -14.27 5.14
C ALA A 195 25.19 -15.74 4.98
N ASN A 196 24.60 -16.34 6.02
CA ASN A 196 24.23 -17.76 6.08
C ASN A 196 22.77 -18.00 6.51
N GLN A 197 21.80 -17.20 6.04
CA GLN A 197 20.40 -17.24 6.50
C GLN A 197 19.72 -18.63 6.42
N GLN A 198 20.18 -19.48 5.49
CA GLN A 198 19.63 -20.82 5.28
C GLN A 198 20.25 -21.91 6.19
N ALA A 199 21.28 -21.57 6.97
CA ALA A 199 22.02 -22.52 7.80
C ALA A 199 22.21 -21.97 9.21
N GLN A 200 21.13 -21.93 10.00
CA GLN A 200 21.14 -21.41 11.37
C GLN A 200 20.63 -22.45 12.39
N ASP A 201 20.78 -23.74 12.09
CA ASP A 201 20.59 -24.80 13.10
C ASP A 201 21.68 -24.73 14.19
N GLU A 202 21.44 -25.31 15.36
CA GLU A 202 22.34 -25.21 16.51
C GLU A 202 23.80 -25.62 16.20
N ASN A 203 24.03 -26.59 15.32
CA ASN A 203 25.41 -26.98 14.97
C ASN A 203 26.08 -25.90 14.12
N SER A 204 25.34 -25.30 13.18
CA SER A 204 25.82 -24.18 12.37
C SER A 204 26.12 -22.96 13.25
N LEU A 205 25.25 -22.63 14.20
CA LEU A 205 25.47 -21.52 15.15
C LEU A 205 26.77 -21.70 15.95
N LYS A 206 26.99 -22.88 16.52
CA LYS A 206 28.23 -23.20 17.25
C LYS A 206 29.47 -23.12 16.35
N LYS A 207 29.34 -23.58 15.10
CA LYS A 207 30.42 -23.48 14.12
C LYS A 207 30.77 -22.02 13.82
N TYR A 208 29.78 -21.16 13.61
CA TYR A 208 30.02 -19.74 13.36
C TYR A 208 30.73 -19.06 14.53
N ALA A 209 30.40 -19.44 15.77
CA ALA A 209 31.10 -18.95 16.95
C ALA A 209 32.59 -19.32 16.92
N ALA A 210 32.91 -20.55 16.52
CA ALA A 210 34.29 -20.99 16.34
C ALA A 210 34.99 -20.25 15.18
N ASP A 211 34.30 -20.03 14.06
CA ASP A 211 34.85 -19.39 12.86
C ASP A 211 35.30 -17.94 13.12
N ILE A 212 34.60 -17.20 14.00
CA ILE A 212 35.01 -15.85 14.42
C ILE A 212 35.87 -15.83 15.69
N GLY A 213 36.24 -17.00 16.22
CA GLY A 213 37.11 -17.14 17.38
C GLY A 213 36.47 -16.67 18.69
N LEU A 214 35.22 -17.03 18.95
CA LEU A 214 34.61 -16.96 20.28
C LEU A 214 35.12 -18.10 21.18
N ASP A 215 34.97 -17.93 22.49
CA ASP A 215 35.03 -19.07 23.42
C ASP A 215 33.77 -19.93 23.21
N VAL A 216 33.95 -21.00 22.43
CA VAL A 216 32.88 -21.93 22.07
C VAL A 216 32.27 -22.58 23.31
N THR A 217 33.05 -22.82 24.38
CA THR A 217 32.50 -23.45 25.59
C THR A 217 31.55 -22.50 26.31
N ALA A 218 31.97 -21.24 26.51
CA ALA A 218 31.12 -20.21 27.11
C ALA A 218 29.89 -19.91 26.23
N PHE A 219 30.08 -19.85 24.92
CA PHE A 219 29.00 -19.65 23.96
C PHE A 219 27.96 -20.77 24.01
N GLU A 220 28.39 -22.04 24.02
CA GLU A 220 27.50 -23.18 24.10
C GLU A 220 26.71 -23.22 25.42
N GLU A 221 27.34 -22.88 26.53
CA GLU A 221 26.66 -22.77 27.83
C GLU A 221 25.59 -21.67 27.80
N CYS A 222 25.92 -20.50 27.24
CA CYS A 222 24.98 -19.39 27.07
C CYS A 222 23.77 -19.80 26.20
N LEU A 223 24.01 -20.38 25.02
CA LEU A 223 22.95 -20.71 24.06
C LEU A 223 22.05 -21.88 24.54
N SER A 224 22.67 -22.91 25.14
CA SER A 224 21.93 -24.09 25.60
C SER A 224 21.12 -23.83 26.87
N SER A 225 21.55 -22.89 27.71
CA SER A 225 20.77 -22.47 28.88
C SER A 225 19.57 -21.58 28.53
N GLY A 226 19.52 -21.04 27.31
CA GLY A 226 18.49 -20.10 26.88
C GLY A 226 18.59 -18.75 27.59
N LYS A 227 19.81 -18.34 27.98
CA LYS A 227 20.07 -17.15 28.80
C LYS A 227 19.39 -15.88 28.28
N HIS A 228 19.38 -15.69 26.97
CA HIS A 228 18.82 -14.51 26.29
C HIS A 228 17.40 -14.72 25.74
N ALA A 229 16.77 -15.88 25.97
CA ALA A 229 15.48 -16.20 25.36
C ALA A 229 14.36 -15.20 25.73
N ASP A 230 14.35 -14.75 26.99
CA ASP A 230 13.35 -13.79 27.48
C ASP A 230 13.62 -12.35 27.02
N GLU A 231 14.88 -11.97 26.86
CA GLU A 231 15.30 -10.67 26.32
C GLU A 231 14.91 -10.55 24.85
N VAL A 232 15.31 -11.51 24.01
CA VAL A 232 14.92 -11.58 22.58
C VAL A 232 13.40 -11.51 22.40
N ARG A 233 12.63 -12.16 23.29
CA ARG A 233 11.16 -12.12 23.25
C ARG A 233 10.62 -10.75 23.67
N THR A 234 11.23 -10.10 24.66
CA THR A 234 10.87 -8.75 25.10
C THR A 234 11.09 -7.75 23.96
N ASP A 235 12.18 -7.88 23.22
CA ASP A 235 12.48 -7.02 22.08
C ASP A 235 11.48 -7.19 20.93
N GLY A 236 11.07 -8.42 20.63
CA GLY A 236 10.00 -8.66 19.67
C GLY A 236 8.64 -8.08 20.09
N LEU A 237 8.36 -8.01 21.40
CA LEU A 237 7.17 -7.33 21.91
C LEU A 237 7.28 -5.81 21.72
N ALA A 238 8.45 -5.22 21.97
CA ALA A 238 8.68 -3.80 21.74
C ALA A 238 8.47 -3.42 20.25
N ALA A 239 8.87 -4.29 19.32
CA ALA A 239 8.57 -4.10 17.89
C ALA A 239 7.06 -4.05 17.62
N THR A 240 6.31 -5.00 18.20
CA THR A 240 4.85 -5.10 18.03
C THR A 240 4.12 -3.91 18.68
N GLU A 241 4.55 -3.47 19.86
CA GLU A 241 4.02 -2.29 20.55
C GLU A 241 4.28 -1.00 19.76
N ASN A 242 5.36 -0.97 18.98
CA ASN A 242 5.64 0.10 18.02
C ASN A 242 4.95 -0.10 16.67
N GLY A 243 4.02 -1.05 16.54
CA GLY A 243 3.15 -1.20 15.38
C GLY A 243 3.80 -1.94 14.20
N PHE A 244 4.95 -2.59 14.39
CA PHE A 244 5.53 -3.44 13.36
C PHE A 244 4.83 -4.81 13.33
N GLY A 245 4.23 -5.13 12.19
CA GLY A 245 3.62 -6.45 11.93
C GLY A 245 4.58 -7.47 11.30
N GLY A 246 5.81 -7.07 10.99
CA GLY A 246 6.82 -7.89 10.33
C GLY A 246 8.19 -7.22 10.31
N THR A 247 9.19 -7.88 9.71
CA THR A 247 10.57 -7.42 9.64
C THR A 247 11.04 -7.15 8.20
N PRO A 248 12.00 -6.25 7.98
CA PRO A 248 12.57 -5.34 8.98
C PRO A 248 11.63 -4.16 9.28
N GLY A 249 11.68 -3.65 10.51
CA GLY A 249 11.04 -2.40 10.92
C GLY A 249 12.10 -1.44 11.45
N PHE A 250 12.02 -0.16 11.14
CA PHE A 250 13.00 0.83 11.56
C PHE A 250 12.35 2.01 12.26
N ILE A 251 13.04 2.56 13.26
CA ILE A 251 12.70 3.84 13.86
C ILE A 251 13.92 4.75 13.77
N ILE A 252 13.76 5.89 13.10
CA ILE A 252 14.79 6.91 12.89
C ILE A 252 14.32 8.19 13.58
N ASN A 253 14.91 8.52 14.73
CA ASN A 253 14.49 9.66 15.56
C ASN A 253 12.95 9.80 15.67
N GLY A 254 12.27 8.70 15.96
CA GLY A 254 10.81 8.64 16.11
C GLY A 254 10.00 8.43 14.83
N GLN A 255 10.59 8.54 13.64
CA GLN A 255 9.93 8.22 12.37
C GLN A 255 10.02 6.73 12.07
N LYS A 256 8.90 6.10 11.72
CA LYS A 256 8.82 4.67 11.42
C LYS A 256 8.99 4.41 9.92
N ILE A 257 9.82 3.43 9.58
CA ILE A 257 9.96 2.89 8.23
C ILE A 257 9.73 1.38 8.30
N THR A 258 8.91 0.84 7.39
CA THR A 258 8.58 -0.59 7.37
C THR A 258 9.08 -1.22 6.08
N GLY A 259 9.76 -2.36 6.20
CA GLY A 259 10.29 -3.12 5.07
C GLY A 259 11.71 -2.74 4.67
N ALA A 260 12.28 -3.55 3.79
CA ALA A 260 13.62 -3.34 3.25
C ALA A 260 13.56 -2.31 2.12
N LEU A 261 13.63 -1.03 2.47
CA LEU A 261 13.61 0.06 1.50
C LEU A 261 15.01 0.34 0.92
N PRO A 262 15.08 0.92 -0.30
CA PRO A 262 16.30 1.46 -0.87
C PRO A 262 17.01 2.48 0.03
N TYR A 263 18.31 2.69 -0.20
CA TYR A 263 19.13 3.63 0.55
C TYR A 263 18.55 5.06 0.60
N GLN A 264 17.89 5.48 -0.47
CA GLN A 264 17.34 6.81 -0.68
C GLN A 264 16.25 7.16 0.36
N ASP A 265 15.42 6.19 0.76
CA ASP A 265 14.41 6.38 1.79
C ASP A 265 15.04 6.64 3.17
N PHE A 266 16.15 5.95 3.46
CA PHE A 266 16.92 6.16 4.69
C PHE A 266 17.67 7.49 4.64
N LEU A 267 18.25 7.84 3.49
CA LEU A 267 18.93 9.13 3.27
C LEU A 267 17.99 10.29 3.60
N GLY A 268 16.77 10.32 3.03
CA GLY A 268 15.80 11.37 3.32
C GLY A 268 15.44 11.47 4.80
N SER A 269 15.18 10.32 5.44
CA SER A 269 14.78 10.26 6.85
C SER A 269 15.90 10.68 7.81
N ILE A 270 17.14 10.27 7.54
CA ILE A 270 18.32 10.68 8.32
C ILE A 270 18.56 12.19 8.11
N CYS A 271 18.52 12.66 6.86
CA CYS A 271 18.81 14.05 6.54
C CYS A 271 17.75 15.05 6.98
N ALA A 272 16.49 14.62 7.16
CA ALA A 272 15.49 15.45 7.83
C ALA A 272 15.89 15.80 9.27
N ALA A 273 16.62 14.92 9.96
CA ALA A 273 17.10 15.14 11.32
C ALA A 273 18.43 15.93 11.37
N VAL A 274 19.27 15.80 10.34
CA VAL A 274 20.60 16.43 10.28
C VAL A 274 20.86 17.15 8.95
N PRO A 275 20.04 18.15 8.57
CA PRO A 275 20.06 18.73 7.22
C PRO A 275 21.36 19.44 6.85
N THR A 276 22.21 19.75 7.83
CA THR A 276 23.49 20.44 7.66
C THR A 276 24.70 19.50 7.64
N ALA A 277 24.51 18.20 7.84
CA ALA A 277 25.58 17.20 7.79
C ALA A 277 25.81 16.73 6.34
N GLU A 278 27.04 16.38 5.97
CA GLU A 278 27.26 15.65 4.71
C GLU A 278 26.83 14.18 4.87
N PRO A 279 26.18 13.55 3.86
CA PRO A 279 25.86 14.04 2.51
C PRO A 279 24.49 14.75 2.40
N CYS A 280 23.85 15.14 3.51
CA CYS A 280 22.54 15.78 3.48
C CYS A 280 22.55 17.16 2.81
N THR A 281 23.67 17.88 2.92
CA THR A 281 23.91 19.13 2.21
C THR A 281 24.09 18.97 0.70
N ASP A 282 24.47 17.77 0.25
CA ASP A 282 24.60 17.41 -1.16
C ASP A 282 23.27 16.96 -1.79
N ILE A 283 22.17 16.88 -1.02
CA ILE A 283 20.84 16.58 -1.57
C ILE A 283 20.38 17.75 -2.44
N VAL A 284 20.32 17.51 -3.76
CA VAL A 284 19.80 18.45 -4.75
C VAL A 284 18.36 18.83 -4.41
N GLN A 285 18.15 20.12 -4.10
CA GLN A 285 16.85 20.67 -3.75
C GLN A 285 16.15 21.21 -4.99
N PHE A 286 14.87 20.87 -5.16
CA PHE A 286 14.08 21.38 -6.27
C PHE A 286 12.58 21.41 -5.95
N THR A 287 11.82 22.16 -6.73
CA THR A 287 10.35 22.27 -6.57
C THR A 287 9.64 21.69 -7.78
N VAL A 288 8.83 20.67 -7.54
CA VAL A 288 7.93 20.04 -8.51
C VAL A 288 6.64 20.85 -8.57
N THR A 289 6.26 21.28 -9.75
CA THR A 289 4.96 21.89 -9.99
C THR A 289 3.94 20.78 -10.22
N VAL A 290 2.87 20.77 -9.43
CA VAL A 290 1.77 19.80 -9.54
C VAL A 290 0.54 20.53 -10.04
N LEU A 291 0.14 20.22 -11.25
CA LEU A 291 -1.12 20.68 -11.82
C LEU A 291 -2.22 19.69 -11.46
N SER A 292 -3.21 20.14 -10.71
CA SER A 292 -4.41 19.38 -10.36
C SER A 292 -5.66 20.11 -10.81
N ASP A 293 -6.80 19.43 -10.82
CA ASP A 293 -8.12 20.05 -11.03
C ASP A 293 -8.97 19.73 -9.81
N GLU A 294 -9.53 20.74 -9.14
CA GLU A 294 -10.44 20.58 -8.00
C GLU A 294 -11.65 19.66 -8.33
N ALA A 295 -12.08 19.59 -9.59
CA ALA A 295 -13.13 18.67 -10.02
C ALA A 295 -12.65 17.21 -10.12
N CYS A 296 -11.33 16.97 -10.20
CA CYS A 296 -10.77 15.63 -10.15
C CYS A 296 -10.62 15.14 -8.70
N THR A 297 -11.74 14.79 -8.07
CA THR A 297 -11.75 14.20 -6.72
C THR A 297 -11.12 12.79 -6.68
N GLY A 298 -10.87 12.19 -7.85
CA GLY A 298 -10.25 10.89 -8.03
C GLY A 298 -8.80 10.92 -8.58
N CYS A 299 -8.03 11.99 -8.34
CA CYS A 299 -6.62 12.13 -8.75
C CYS A 299 -5.63 12.00 -7.56
N ASP A 300 -4.57 11.15 -7.66
CA ASP A 300 -3.85 10.65 -6.45
C ASP A 300 -2.66 11.53 -6.17
N VAL A 301 -2.93 12.82 -6.03
CA VAL A 301 -1.88 13.81 -5.86
C VAL A 301 -1.04 13.50 -4.62
N ALA A 302 -1.69 13.08 -3.52
CA ALA A 302 -1.00 12.80 -2.26
C ALA A 302 -0.10 11.55 -2.34
N GLY A 303 -0.58 10.44 -2.88
CA GLY A 303 0.21 9.21 -3.02
C GLY A 303 1.38 9.38 -3.99
N ILE A 304 1.17 10.08 -5.11
CA ILE A 304 2.24 10.38 -6.06
C ILE A 304 3.29 11.32 -5.44
N LYS A 305 2.88 12.34 -4.68
CA LYS A 305 3.82 13.19 -3.91
C LYS A 305 4.64 12.38 -2.93
N ALA A 306 4.00 11.51 -2.13
CA ALA A 306 4.71 10.66 -1.17
C ALA A 306 5.76 9.78 -1.86
N THR A 307 5.37 9.12 -2.95
CA THR A 307 6.27 8.27 -3.75
C THR A 307 7.43 9.07 -4.34
N THR A 308 7.16 10.24 -4.92
CA THR A 308 8.21 11.06 -5.53
C THR A 308 9.12 11.73 -4.51
N THR A 309 8.63 12.02 -3.29
CA THR A 309 9.48 12.51 -2.17
C THR A 309 10.42 11.41 -1.69
N SER A 310 9.94 10.17 -1.61
CA SER A 310 10.75 9.00 -1.26
C SER A 310 11.89 8.79 -2.28
N LEU A 311 11.58 8.86 -3.57
CA LEU A 311 12.57 8.75 -4.64
C LEU A 311 13.53 9.93 -4.68
N PHE A 312 13.03 11.14 -4.43
CA PHE A 312 13.81 12.38 -4.50
C PHE A 312 13.65 13.20 -3.21
N PRO A 313 14.47 12.94 -2.18
CA PRO A 313 14.34 13.58 -0.87
C PRO A 313 14.46 15.11 -0.86
N GLY A 314 15.03 15.71 -1.91
CA GLY A 314 15.10 17.18 -2.08
C GLY A 314 13.91 17.79 -2.81
N ALA A 315 12.89 16.99 -3.16
CA ALA A 315 11.69 17.47 -3.82
C ALA A 315 10.77 18.22 -2.83
N THR A 316 10.37 19.41 -3.24
CA THR A 316 9.26 20.18 -2.65
C THR A 316 8.15 20.34 -3.68
N TYR A 317 6.95 20.76 -3.28
CA TYR A 317 5.80 20.81 -4.19
C TYR A 317 5.14 22.18 -4.20
N LYS A 318 4.81 22.65 -5.41
CA LYS A 318 3.94 23.79 -5.66
C LYS A 318 2.65 23.28 -6.33
N ASP A 319 1.53 23.39 -5.64
CA ASP A 319 0.22 23.04 -6.19
C ASP A 319 -0.32 24.20 -7.03
N VAL A 320 -0.80 23.87 -8.23
CA VAL A 320 -1.45 24.78 -9.16
C VAL A 320 -2.76 24.15 -9.59
N ASP A 321 -3.86 24.87 -9.42
CA ASP A 321 -5.16 24.41 -9.90
C ASP A 321 -5.35 24.76 -11.39
N ALA A 322 -5.86 23.80 -12.15
CA ALA A 322 -6.06 23.89 -13.58
C ALA A 322 -6.98 25.04 -13.98
N SER A 323 -7.93 25.45 -13.14
CA SER A 323 -8.84 26.57 -13.44
C SER A 323 -8.18 27.95 -13.30
N THR A 324 -6.99 28.02 -12.70
CA THR A 324 -6.26 29.29 -12.50
C THR A 324 -5.56 29.75 -13.78
N GLU A 325 -5.23 31.05 -13.88
CA GLU A 325 -4.47 31.60 -15.01
C GLU A 325 -3.11 30.90 -15.16
N GLU A 326 -2.41 30.66 -14.05
CA GLU A 326 -1.16 29.89 -14.04
C GLU A 326 -1.37 28.45 -14.53
N GLY A 327 -2.45 27.79 -14.10
CA GLY A 327 -2.79 26.43 -14.52
C GLY A 327 -3.04 26.34 -16.03
N GLN A 328 -3.80 27.29 -16.59
CA GLN A 328 -4.06 27.36 -18.02
C GLN A 328 -2.79 27.63 -18.84
N GLU A 329 -1.90 28.50 -18.35
CA GLU A 329 -0.58 28.72 -18.97
C GLU A 329 0.26 27.44 -19.00
N LEU A 330 0.30 26.66 -17.91
CA LEU A 330 1.02 25.39 -17.86
C LEU A 330 0.42 24.34 -18.82
N ILE A 331 -0.92 24.28 -18.92
CA ILE A 331 -1.62 23.39 -19.86
C ILE A 331 -1.21 23.70 -21.29
N GLU A 332 -1.24 24.97 -21.69
CA GLU A 332 -0.86 25.41 -23.03
C GLU A 332 0.63 25.21 -23.30
N GLN A 333 1.50 25.63 -22.37
CA GLN A 333 2.95 25.58 -22.52
C GLN A 333 3.46 24.15 -22.69
N HIS A 334 2.94 23.20 -21.89
CA HIS A 334 3.43 21.83 -21.87
C HIS A 334 2.50 20.84 -22.58
N GLN A 335 1.45 21.33 -23.24
CA GLN A 335 0.45 20.52 -23.97
C GLN A 335 -0.12 19.40 -23.08
N LEU A 336 -0.55 19.78 -21.87
CA LEU A 336 -1.05 18.82 -20.88
C LEU A 336 -2.47 18.39 -21.23
N GLU A 337 -2.65 17.09 -21.42
CA GLU A 337 -3.95 16.51 -21.76
C GLU A 337 -4.73 16.07 -20.51
N TYR A 338 -4.02 15.60 -19.48
CA TYR A 338 -4.62 14.98 -18.29
C TYR A 338 -4.05 15.49 -16.97
N ALA A 339 -4.89 15.51 -15.94
CA ALA A 339 -4.51 15.70 -14.55
C ALA A 339 -4.55 14.37 -13.75
N PRO A 340 -3.75 14.25 -12.67
CA PRO A 340 -2.78 15.28 -12.24
C PRO A 340 -1.52 15.25 -13.12
N ALA A 341 -0.86 16.39 -13.31
CA ALA A 341 0.41 16.46 -14.02
C ALA A 341 1.53 16.91 -13.07
N PHE A 342 2.66 16.20 -13.08
CA PHE A 342 3.82 16.49 -12.25
C PHE A 342 4.99 16.95 -13.12
N LEU A 343 5.38 18.21 -12.96
CA LEU A 343 6.41 18.88 -13.73
C LEU A 343 7.65 19.09 -12.84
N PHE A 344 8.70 18.37 -13.16
CA PHE A 344 9.99 18.40 -12.49
C PHE A 344 10.92 19.35 -13.22
N PRO A 345 11.67 20.21 -12.51
CA PRO A 345 12.69 21.05 -13.12
C PRO A 345 13.90 20.19 -13.55
N GLN A 346 14.80 20.78 -14.32
CA GLN A 346 15.99 20.09 -14.84
C GLN A 346 16.90 19.54 -13.73
N ASP A 347 16.91 20.16 -12.55
CA ASP A 347 17.69 19.78 -11.37
C ASP A 347 17.44 18.33 -10.91
N VAL A 348 16.27 17.75 -11.20
CA VAL A 348 15.99 16.33 -10.91
C VAL A 348 17.04 15.40 -11.53
N ALA A 349 17.61 15.79 -12.68
CA ALA A 349 18.60 15.01 -13.40
C ALA A 349 19.99 15.00 -12.73
N GLU A 350 20.23 15.91 -11.78
CA GLU A 350 21.47 15.98 -10.99
C GLU A 350 21.37 15.13 -9.71
N THR A 351 20.20 14.56 -9.42
CA THR A 351 20.02 13.71 -8.24
C THR A 351 20.70 12.35 -8.43
N MET A 352 21.27 11.82 -7.35
CA MET A 352 21.84 10.47 -7.35
C MET A 352 20.81 9.41 -7.76
N THR A 353 19.53 9.58 -7.39
CA THR A 353 18.44 8.69 -7.82
C THR A 353 18.34 8.65 -9.35
N TRP A 354 18.35 9.82 -9.99
CA TRP A 354 18.31 9.89 -11.45
C TRP A 354 19.55 9.27 -12.11
N GLU A 355 20.73 9.52 -11.57
CA GLU A 355 21.99 9.00 -12.14
C GLU A 355 22.14 7.48 -11.98
N SER A 356 21.68 6.93 -10.85
CA SER A 356 21.88 5.52 -10.49
C SER A 356 20.76 4.58 -10.95
N GLN A 357 19.57 5.09 -11.31
CA GLN A 357 18.40 4.29 -11.66
C GLN A 357 17.84 4.65 -13.07
N PRO A 358 18.40 4.08 -14.15
CA PRO A 358 17.95 4.34 -15.52
C PRO A 358 16.47 4.01 -15.77
N GLU A 359 15.92 3.03 -15.05
CA GLU A 359 14.51 2.65 -15.08
C GLU A 359 13.59 3.81 -14.69
N ILE A 360 13.98 4.62 -13.70
CA ILE A 360 13.20 5.78 -13.26
C ILE A 360 13.06 6.79 -14.40
N GLN A 361 14.14 7.04 -15.16
CA GLN A 361 14.13 7.96 -16.30
C GLN A 361 13.09 7.55 -17.35
N GLY A 362 12.80 6.25 -17.46
CA GLY A 362 11.78 5.69 -18.33
C GLY A 362 10.35 6.14 -18.01
N HIS A 363 10.09 6.69 -16.82
CA HIS A 363 8.80 7.22 -16.40
C HIS A 363 8.61 8.71 -16.68
N PHE A 364 9.64 9.38 -17.19
CA PHE A 364 9.61 10.81 -17.51
C PHE A 364 9.56 11.07 -19.01
N ILE A 365 8.99 12.21 -19.37
CA ILE A 365 9.04 12.80 -20.71
C ILE A 365 9.76 14.14 -20.58
N ALA A 366 10.80 14.36 -21.39
CA ALA A 366 11.46 15.66 -21.44
C ALA A 366 10.51 16.72 -22.00
N ILE A 367 10.49 17.88 -21.34
CA ILE A 367 9.78 19.10 -21.73
C ILE A 367 10.79 20.25 -21.81
N ASP A 368 10.38 21.41 -22.32
CA ASP A 368 11.30 22.51 -22.67
C ASP A 368 12.19 23.00 -21.50
N ASP A 369 11.68 22.93 -20.26
CA ASP A 369 12.32 23.42 -19.03
C ASP A 369 12.50 22.34 -17.95
N GLY A 370 12.38 21.06 -18.33
CA GLY A 370 12.58 19.95 -17.39
C GLY A 370 11.96 18.64 -17.86
N TYR A 371 11.20 18.01 -16.97
CA TYR A 371 10.60 16.70 -17.19
C TYR A 371 9.17 16.66 -16.67
N ARG A 372 8.27 15.96 -17.37
CA ARG A 372 6.96 15.59 -16.81
C ARG A 372 6.88 14.10 -16.57
N LEU A 373 6.21 13.67 -15.51
CA LEU A 373 5.84 12.26 -15.37
C LEU A 373 4.87 11.86 -16.49
N LYS A 374 5.01 10.64 -16.97
CA LYS A 374 4.08 10.05 -17.95
C LYS A 374 2.71 9.85 -17.31
N ASP A 375 1.66 10.25 -18.02
CA ASP A 375 0.27 10.13 -17.56
C ASP A 375 -0.06 8.70 -17.12
N ALA A 376 0.34 7.70 -17.91
CA ALA A 376 0.18 6.28 -17.60
C ALA A 376 0.99 5.79 -16.38
N SER A 377 2.08 6.47 -16.00
CA SER A 377 2.87 6.10 -14.81
C SER A 377 2.25 6.58 -13.52
N ILE A 378 1.33 7.55 -13.59
CA ILE A 378 0.67 8.16 -12.44
C ILE A 378 -0.87 8.03 -12.48
N GLY A 379 -1.40 7.27 -13.43
CA GLY A 379 -2.84 7.09 -13.59
C GLY A 379 -3.60 8.37 -13.91
N ALA A 380 -2.95 9.36 -14.52
CA ALA A 380 -3.60 10.62 -14.91
C ALA A 380 -4.64 10.36 -15.99
N ALA A 381 -5.90 10.56 -15.65
CA ALA A 381 -7.04 10.22 -16.50
C ALA A 381 -8.07 11.37 -16.60
N TRP A 382 -7.88 12.46 -15.86
CA TRP A 382 -8.82 13.58 -15.85
C TRP A 382 -8.50 14.57 -16.98
N PRO A 383 -9.33 14.69 -18.02
CA PRO A 383 -9.03 15.56 -19.15
C PRO A 383 -9.05 17.05 -18.75
N LEU A 384 -7.99 17.78 -19.10
CA LEU A 384 -7.75 19.17 -18.68
C LEU A 384 -8.28 20.24 -19.62
N ASN A 385 -8.55 19.92 -20.89
CA ASN A 385 -9.04 20.88 -21.88
C ASN A 385 -10.47 20.55 -22.33
N GLU A 386 -11.23 21.57 -22.73
CA GLU A 386 -12.64 21.41 -23.15
C GLU A 386 -12.79 20.38 -24.27
N GLU A 387 -11.87 20.32 -25.23
CA GLU A 387 -11.90 19.36 -26.33
C GLU A 387 -11.69 17.92 -25.85
N ALA A 388 -10.81 17.67 -24.89
CA ALA A 388 -10.57 16.36 -24.29
C ALA A 388 -11.68 15.96 -23.33
N GLN A 389 -12.24 16.92 -22.58
CA GLN A 389 -13.43 16.70 -21.75
C GLN A 389 -14.64 16.40 -22.61
N GLU A 390 -14.82 17.12 -23.71
CA GLU A 390 -15.88 16.89 -24.69
C GLU A 390 -15.64 15.59 -25.47
N ALA A 391 -14.42 15.27 -25.88
CA ALA A 391 -14.08 14.00 -26.51
C ALA A 391 -14.30 12.82 -25.56
N TYR A 392 -13.97 12.98 -24.27
CA TYR A 392 -14.29 12.03 -23.23
C TYR A 392 -15.82 11.88 -23.12
N ARG A 393 -16.58 12.96 -22.89
CA ARG A 393 -18.06 12.93 -22.86
C ARG A 393 -18.68 12.32 -24.12
N ASN A 394 -18.22 12.72 -25.31
CA ASN A 394 -18.72 12.25 -26.61
C ASN A 394 -18.38 10.79 -26.89
N ARG A 395 -17.26 10.28 -26.34
CA ARG A 395 -16.95 8.84 -26.31
C ARG A 395 -18.02 8.07 -25.54
N PHE A 396 -18.76 8.73 -24.63
CA PHE A 396 -19.89 8.15 -23.89
C PHE A 396 -21.29 8.59 -24.38
N GLU A 397 -21.45 9.72 -25.08
CA GLU A 397 -22.75 10.11 -25.66
C GLU A 397 -23.14 9.23 -26.86
N THR A 398 -22.16 8.77 -27.65
CA THR A 398 -22.40 7.72 -28.67
C THR A 398 -22.64 6.34 -28.04
N TYR A 399 -22.42 6.18 -26.73
CA TYR A 399 -22.67 4.96 -25.98
C TYR A 399 -24.11 4.87 -25.47
N ALA A 400 -24.71 5.93 -24.91
CA ALA A 400 -25.95 5.82 -24.14
C ALA A 400 -27.16 5.30 -24.95
N GLY A 401 -27.30 5.71 -26.23
CA GLY A 401 -28.48 5.40 -27.05
C GLY A 401 -28.56 3.95 -27.56
N GLU A 402 -27.42 3.33 -27.88
CA GLU A 402 -27.38 1.94 -28.38
C GLU A 402 -27.09 0.94 -27.25
N ASN A 403 -26.51 1.38 -26.12
CA ASN A 403 -26.10 0.48 -25.04
C ASN A 403 -27.19 0.06 -24.06
N LEU A 404 -28.23 0.84 -23.78
CA LEU A 404 -29.25 0.38 -22.81
C LEU A 404 -29.96 -0.89 -23.30
N ASP A 405 -30.19 -1.01 -24.62
CA ASP A 405 -30.74 -2.22 -25.24
C ASP A 405 -29.72 -3.38 -25.27
N VAL A 406 -28.46 -3.12 -25.63
CA VAL A 406 -27.37 -4.12 -25.65
C VAL A 406 -27.01 -4.62 -24.24
N LEU A 407 -27.02 -3.71 -23.26
CA LEU A 407 -26.84 -3.97 -21.84
C LEU A 407 -28.15 -4.40 -21.16
N GLY A 408 -29.22 -4.72 -21.91
CA GLY A 408 -30.47 -5.25 -21.38
C GLY A 408 -31.06 -4.48 -20.19
N ALA A 409 -30.95 -3.15 -20.19
CA ALA A 409 -31.55 -2.26 -19.22
C ALA A 409 -33.05 -2.13 -19.54
N THR A 410 -33.84 -3.02 -18.94
CA THR A 410 -35.30 -3.08 -19.17
C THR A 410 -36.12 -2.45 -18.03
N SER A 411 -35.46 -1.70 -17.15
CA SER A 411 -35.98 -1.25 -15.85
C SER A 411 -36.10 0.27 -15.83
N ASP A 412 -37.13 0.80 -15.18
CA ASP A 412 -37.31 2.24 -14.94
C ASP A 412 -36.47 2.75 -13.76
N LYS A 413 -35.70 1.88 -13.11
CA LYS A 413 -34.83 2.23 -11.99
C LYS A 413 -33.53 2.85 -12.48
N PRO A 414 -32.92 3.76 -11.70
CA PRO A 414 -31.55 4.16 -11.94
C PRO A 414 -30.64 2.94 -11.95
N ARG A 415 -29.71 2.92 -12.90
CA ARG A 415 -28.80 1.82 -13.13
C ARG A 415 -27.35 2.29 -13.09
N LEU A 416 -26.55 1.61 -12.28
CA LEU A 416 -25.09 1.73 -12.25
C LEU A 416 -24.48 0.54 -12.99
N ASP A 417 -23.84 0.78 -14.12
CA ASP A 417 -22.92 -0.20 -14.72
C ASP A 417 -21.50 0.18 -14.32
N TYR A 418 -20.74 -0.76 -13.75
CA TYR A 418 -19.35 -0.51 -13.38
C TYR A 418 -18.43 -1.60 -13.90
N PHE A 419 -17.28 -1.18 -14.43
CA PHE A 419 -16.33 -2.05 -15.11
C PHE A 419 -15.05 -2.15 -14.28
N VAL A 420 -14.70 -3.34 -13.82
CA VAL A 420 -13.60 -3.57 -12.87
C VAL A 420 -12.73 -4.76 -13.27
N MET A 421 -11.52 -4.82 -12.74
CA MET A 421 -10.69 -6.03 -12.70
C MET A 421 -10.59 -6.48 -11.24
N ALA A 422 -10.69 -7.79 -11.00
CA ALA A 422 -10.53 -8.33 -9.65
C ALA A 422 -9.16 -7.93 -9.08
N PHE A 423 -9.06 -7.60 -7.79
CA PHE A 423 -7.81 -7.14 -7.15
C PHE A 423 -7.19 -5.85 -7.70
N CYS A 424 -7.80 -5.15 -8.67
CA CYS A 424 -7.24 -3.87 -9.12
C CYS A 424 -7.32 -2.89 -7.94
N PRO A 425 -6.20 -2.26 -7.52
CA PRO A 425 -6.20 -1.36 -6.37
C PRO A 425 -7.13 -0.15 -6.56
N TYR A 426 -7.43 0.21 -7.81
CA TYR A 426 -8.42 1.22 -8.17
C TYR A 426 -9.85 0.68 -8.28
N GLY A 427 -10.00 -0.61 -8.58
CA GLY A 427 -11.29 -1.30 -8.71
C GLY A 427 -11.89 -1.69 -7.35
N ASN A 428 -11.07 -2.13 -6.40
CA ASN A 428 -11.57 -2.57 -5.09
C ASN A 428 -12.38 -1.46 -4.37
N PRO A 429 -11.98 -0.18 -4.38
CA PRO A 429 -12.82 0.88 -3.80
C PRO A 429 -14.13 1.10 -4.57
N ALA A 430 -14.16 0.81 -5.88
CA ALA A 430 -15.39 0.83 -6.64
C ALA A 430 -16.35 -0.31 -6.23
N ASP A 431 -15.82 -1.51 -5.97
CA ASP A 431 -16.60 -2.63 -5.42
C ASP A 431 -17.16 -2.29 -4.03
N GLU A 432 -16.33 -1.71 -3.15
CA GLU A 432 -16.74 -1.27 -1.80
C GLU A 432 -17.81 -0.16 -1.86
N ALA A 433 -17.65 0.81 -2.76
CA ALA A 433 -18.64 1.85 -2.98
C ALA A 433 -19.97 1.26 -3.49
N ALA A 434 -19.91 0.37 -4.48
CA ALA A 434 -21.09 -0.32 -5.00
C ALA A 434 -21.78 -1.18 -3.93
N ALA A 435 -21.02 -1.87 -3.08
CA ALA A 435 -21.53 -2.66 -1.96
C ALA A 435 -22.28 -1.79 -0.96
N ALA A 436 -21.70 -0.64 -0.57
CA ALA A 436 -22.33 0.31 0.35
C ALA A 436 -23.62 0.91 -0.22
N VAL A 437 -23.62 1.28 -1.50
CA VAL A 437 -24.82 1.77 -2.21
C VAL A 437 -25.88 0.67 -2.25
N HIS A 438 -25.50 -0.58 -2.57
CA HIS A 438 -26.43 -1.71 -2.58
C HIS A 438 -27.03 -1.97 -1.20
N GLY A 439 -26.22 -1.91 -0.14
CA GLY A 439 -26.70 -2.08 1.24
C GLY A 439 -27.74 -1.04 1.66
N LEU A 440 -27.68 0.17 1.08
CA LEU A 440 -28.62 1.27 1.39
C LEU A 440 -29.84 1.30 0.47
N LEU A 441 -29.63 1.25 -0.85
CA LEU A 441 -30.68 1.41 -1.85
C LEU A 441 -31.31 0.07 -2.27
N GLY A 442 -30.59 -1.05 -2.11
CA GLY A 442 -31.05 -2.40 -2.42
C GLY A 442 -31.67 -2.49 -3.82
N ASP A 443 -32.87 -3.07 -3.88
CA ASP A 443 -33.63 -3.24 -5.13
C ASP A 443 -34.18 -1.93 -5.72
N ALA A 444 -33.95 -0.75 -5.11
CA ALA A 444 -34.41 0.52 -5.67
C ALA A 444 -33.58 0.97 -6.88
N VAL A 445 -32.36 0.45 -7.03
CA VAL A 445 -31.44 0.71 -8.15
C VAL A 445 -30.95 -0.61 -8.73
N ASP A 446 -30.50 -0.59 -9.98
CA ASP A 446 -29.84 -1.73 -10.62
C ASP A 446 -28.31 -1.52 -10.59
N ILE A 447 -27.55 -2.36 -9.87
CA ILE A 447 -26.08 -2.26 -9.79
C ILE A 447 -25.46 -3.43 -10.52
N VAL A 448 -24.73 -3.19 -11.60
CA VAL A 448 -24.31 -4.23 -12.54
C VAL A 448 -22.78 -4.24 -12.67
N PRO A 449 -22.08 -5.22 -12.07
CA PRO A 449 -20.65 -5.41 -12.29
C PRO A 449 -20.36 -5.93 -13.71
N HIS A 450 -19.25 -5.48 -14.27
CA HIS A 450 -18.65 -5.97 -15.50
C HIS A 450 -17.17 -6.22 -15.27
N TYR A 451 -16.71 -7.46 -15.46
CA TYR A 451 -15.29 -7.77 -15.30
C TYR A 451 -14.54 -7.60 -16.63
N ILE A 452 -13.45 -6.83 -16.61
CA ILE A 452 -12.57 -6.62 -17.75
C ILE A 452 -11.64 -7.83 -17.87
N ILE A 453 -11.90 -8.68 -18.84
CA ILE A 453 -11.21 -9.96 -19.05
C ILE A 453 -10.85 -10.13 -20.52
N GLY A 454 -9.64 -10.62 -20.80
CA GLY A 454 -9.17 -11.05 -22.12
C GLY A 454 -8.88 -12.55 -22.17
N LEU A 455 -8.36 -13.00 -23.30
CA LEU A 455 -7.87 -14.37 -23.50
C LEU A 455 -6.35 -14.37 -23.71
N GLN A 456 -5.62 -15.04 -22.82
CA GLN A 456 -4.18 -15.27 -22.92
C GLN A 456 -3.92 -16.78 -22.94
N ASP A 457 -3.30 -17.28 -24.02
CA ASP A 457 -2.98 -18.70 -24.20
C ASP A 457 -4.17 -19.66 -24.03
N GLY A 458 -5.37 -19.20 -24.39
CA GLY A 458 -6.61 -19.97 -24.24
C GLY A 458 -7.16 -20.02 -22.81
N GLN A 459 -6.63 -19.19 -21.91
CA GLN A 459 -7.13 -18.98 -20.56
C GLN A 459 -7.70 -17.57 -20.41
N MET A 460 -8.73 -17.42 -19.58
CA MET A 460 -9.18 -16.09 -19.18
C MET A 460 -8.09 -15.42 -18.37
N SER A 461 -7.77 -14.20 -18.72
CA SER A 461 -6.75 -13.40 -18.06
C SER A 461 -7.22 -11.98 -17.96
N SER A 462 -6.79 -11.28 -16.94
CA SER A 462 -6.85 -9.83 -16.93
C SER A 462 -5.43 -9.26 -16.91
N LEU A 463 -5.23 -7.99 -16.54
CA LEU A 463 -3.92 -7.32 -16.65
C LEU A 463 -2.78 -8.06 -15.90
N HIS A 464 -3.10 -8.65 -14.76
CA HIS A 464 -2.21 -9.39 -13.87
C HIS A 464 -2.31 -10.91 -14.05
N GLY A 465 -2.87 -11.35 -15.18
CA GLY A 465 -2.83 -12.74 -15.64
C GLY A 465 -4.07 -13.55 -15.28
N VAL A 466 -3.90 -14.87 -15.27
CA VAL A 466 -5.00 -15.85 -15.26
C VAL A 466 -5.76 -15.87 -13.93
N GLY A 467 -5.06 -15.72 -12.80
CA GLY A 467 -5.71 -15.71 -11.48
C GLY A 467 -6.73 -14.58 -11.35
N GLU A 468 -6.38 -13.39 -11.82
CA GLU A 468 -7.26 -12.22 -11.85
C GLU A 468 -8.50 -12.45 -12.73
N GLY A 469 -8.30 -12.98 -13.95
CA GLY A 469 -9.39 -13.29 -14.86
C GLY A 469 -10.32 -14.38 -14.32
N ASN A 470 -9.76 -15.42 -13.71
CA ASN A 470 -10.54 -16.50 -13.11
C ASN A 470 -11.38 -16.00 -11.93
N GLN A 471 -10.81 -15.13 -11.10
CA GLN A 471 -11.49 -14.60 -9.93
C GLN A 471 -12.72 -13.76 -10.31
N GLY A 472 -12.59 -12.87 -11.30
CA GLY A 472 -13.74 -12.10 -11.79
C GLY A 472 -14.91 -12.97 -12.26
N VAL A 473 -14.61 -14.14 -12.85
CA VAL A 473 -15.66 -15.11 -13.21
C VAL A 473 -16.26 -15.82 -12.01
N ARG A 474 -15.46 -16.17 -10.99
CA ARG A 474 -15.99 -16.75 -9.75
C ARG A 474 -16.93 -15.78 -9.04
N GLU A 475 -16.60 -14.50 -9.04
CA GLU A 475 -17.43 -13.44 -8.45
C GLU A 475 -18.74 -13.29 -9.24
N LEU A 476 -18.70 -13.23 -10.57
CA LEU A 476 -19.91 -13.26 -11.40
C LEU A 476 -20.75 -14.53 -11.18
N CYS A 477 -20.12 -15.70 -10.97
CA CYS A 477 -20.82 -16.92 -10.61
C CYS A 477 -21.53 -16.80 -9.24
N ALA A 478 -20.89 -16.19 -8.24
CA ALA A 478 -21.53 -15.95 -6.95
C ALA A 478 -22.74 -15.01 -7.10
N LEU A 479 -22.64 -13.99 -7.94
CA LEU A 479 -23.75 -13.09 -8.25
C LEU A 479 -24.91 -13.81 -8.94
N GLU A 480 -24.64 -14.54 -10.04
CA GLU A 480 -25.67 -15.21 -10.83
C GLU A 480 -26.39 -16.32 -10.04
N GLU A 481 -25.66 -17.08 -9.22
CA GLU A 481 -26.21 -18.23 -8.49
C GLU A 481 -26.82 -17.84 -7.14
N TYR A 482 -26.29 -16.81 -6.46
CA TYR A 482 -26.60 -16.53 -5.06
C TYR A 482 -26.95 -15.06 -4.74
N GLY A 483 -26.88 -14.15 -5.71
CA GLY A 483 -27.29 -12.75 -5.57
C GLY A 483 -26.22 -11.82 -4.97
N TYR A 484 -26.58 -10.54 -4.83
CA TYR A 484 -25.65 -9.45 -4.48
C TYR A 484 -25.00 -9.59 -3.11
N ASP A 485 -25.72 -10.03 -2.08
CA ASP A 485 -25.15 -10.22 -0.74
C ASP A 485 -23.98 -11.21 -0.76
N ALA A 486 -24.14 -12.32 -1.48
CA ALA A 486 -23.09 -13.33 -1.65
C ALA A 486 -21.95 -12.81 -2.52
N PHE A 487 -22.26 -12.05 -3.58
CA PHE A 487 -21.27 -11.42 -4.44
C PHE A 487 -20.39 -10.43 -3.66
N PHE A 488 -20.96 -9.40 -3.04
CA PHE A 488 -20.18 -8.35 -2.37
C PHE A 488 -19.39 -8.91 -1.18
N SER A 489 -19.99 -9.80 -0.37
CA SER A 489 -19.27 -10.42 0.74
C SER A 489 -18.09 -11.30 0.25
N PHE A 490 -18.22 -11.93 -0.92
CA PHE A 490 -17.15 -12.72 -1.51
C PHE A 490 -16.04 -11.84 -2.10
N VAL A 491 -16.39 -10.75 -2.80
CA VAL A 491 -15.44 -9.77 -3.34
C VAL A 491 -14.63 -9.12 -2.21
N GLU A 492 -15.29 -8.60 -1.18
CA GLU A 492 -14.61 -7.97 -0.03
C GLU A 492 -13.68 -8.97 0.69
N ALA A 493 -14.16 -10.19 0.93
CA ALA A 493 -13.36 -11.20 1.63
C ALA A 493 -12.14 -11.66 0.82
N THR A 494 -12.26 -11.76 -0.50
CA THR A 494 -11.14 -12.10 -1.38
C THR A 494 -10.15 -10.96 -1.52
N ASN A 495 -10.61 -9.72 -1.70
CA ASN A 495 -9.74 -8.54 -1.69
C ASN A 495 -8.95 -8.40 -0.38
N ALA A 496 -9.52 -8.81 0.76
CA ALA A 496 -8.85 -8.75 2.06
C ALA A 496 -7.84 -9.90 2.31
N GLN A 497 -8.00 -11.05 1.66
CA GLN A 497 -7.28 -12.29 2.04
C GLN A 497 -6.45 -12.91 0.90
N CYS A 498 -6.68 -12.46 -0.33
CA CYS A 498 -6.07 -12.98 -1.53
C CYS A 498 -5.43 -11.88 -2.37
N ALA A 499 -4.59 -12.30 -3.31
CA ALA A 499 -4.03 -11.48 -4.37
C ALA A 499 -4.05 -12.28 -5.68
N SER A 500 -3.92 -11.60 -6.82
CA SER A 500 -3.93 -12.24 -8.15
C SER A 500 -2.96 -13.41 -8.28
N GLY A 501 -1.80 -13.34 -7.62
CA GLY A 501 -0.76 -14.38 -7.67
C GLY A 501 -1.04 -15.64 -6.83
N ASN A 502 -1.95 -15.60 -5.86
CA ASN A 502 -2.25 -16.74 -4.98
C ASN A 502 -3.74 -17.14 -4.93
N VAL A 503 -4.61 -16.40 -5.62
CA VAL A 503 -6.08 -16.56 -5.55
C VAL A 503 -6.55 -17.99 -5.78
N GLU A 504 -5.92 -18.72 -6.71
CA GLU A 504 -6.25 -20.12 -7.01
C GLU A 504 -6.17 -21.06 -5.79
N THR A 505 -5.44 -20.66 -4.74
CA THR A 505 -5.27 -21.46 -3.51
C THR A 505 -6.00 -20.89 -2.29
N CYS A 506 -6.38 -19.61 -2.30
CA CYS A 506 -6.96 -18.96 -1.11
C CYS A 506 -8.45 -18.60 -1.27
N TRP A 507 -8.99 -18.53 -2.49
CA TRP A 507 -10.34 -17.99 -2.72
C TRP A 507 -11.44 -18.77 -1.98
N GLU A 508 -11.35 -20.09 -1.84
CA GLU A 508 -12.37 -20.88 -1.12
C GLU A 508 -12.40 -20.55 0.37
N ALA A 509 -11.21 -20.36 0.97
CA ALA A 509 -11.09 -19.96 2.36
C ALA A 509 -11.61 -18.53 2.57
N ALA A 510 -11.28 -17.62 1.64
CA ALA A 510 -11.79 -16.27 1.63
C ALA A 510 -13.31 -16.22 1.46
N ALA A 511 -13.89 -17.00 0.54
CA ALA A 511 -15.33 -17.14 0.35
C ALA A 511 -16.02 -17.61 1.64
N ALA A 512 -15.46 -18.63 2.30
CA ALA A 512 -15.99 -19.12 3.57
C ALA A 512 -15.92 -18.06 4.68
N ALA A 513 -14.82 -17.30 4.74
CA ALA A 513 -14.67 -16.18 5.67
C ALA A 513 -15.66 -15.03 5.37
N GLY A 514 -15.98 -14.80 4.10
CA GLY A 514 -17.04 -13.91 3.63
C GLY A 514 -18.46 -14.46 3.84
N GLY A 515 -18.62 -15.64 4.43
CA GLY A 515 -19.92 -16.19 4.82
C GLY A 515 -20.58 -17.11 3.78
N LEU A 516 -19.92 -17.43 2.66
CA LEU A 516 -20.42 -18.45 1.74
C LEU A 516 -20.36 -19.83 2.39
N THR A 517 -21.45 -20.58 2.28
CA THR A 517 -21.52 -21.97 2.75
C THR A 517 -20.69 -22.90 1.86
N GLU A 518 -20.28 -24.06 2.39
CA GLU A 518 -19.59 -25.10 1.59
C GLU A 518 -20.38 -25.46 0.31
N SER A 519 -21.71 -25.49 0.37
CA SER A 519 -22.56 -25.75 -0.81
C SER A 519 -22.52 -24.61 -1.83
N GLN A 520 -22.44 -23.36 -1.38
CA GLN A 520 -22.34 -22.21 -2.28
C GLN A 520 -20.97 -22.16 -2.94
N ILE A 521 -19.89 -22.40 -2.19
CA ILE A 521 -18.53 -22.50 -2.74
C ILE A 521 -18.45 -23.60 -3.80
N ALA A 522 -19.04 -24.77 -3.52
CA ALA A 522 -19.12 -25.86 -4.50
C ALA A 522 -19.92 -25.48 -5.75
N GLY A 523 -20.98 -24.66 -5.62
CA GLY A 523 -21.75 -24.19 -6.77
C GLY A 523 -21.06 -23.10 -7.56
N VAL A 524 -20.30 -22.20 -6.92
CA VAL A 524 -19.40 -21.25 -7.62
C VAL A 524 -18.38 -22.03 -8.45
N ASN A 525 -17.75 -23.06 -7.87
CA ASN A 525 -16.85 -23.97 -8.60
C ASN A 525 -17.55 -24.64 -9.79
N ALA A 526 -18.75 -25.17 -9.59
CA ALA A 526 -19.50 -25.82 -10.66
C ALA A 526 -19.87 -24.84 -11.78
N CYS A 527 -20.27 -23.61 -11.45
CA CYS A 527 -20.51 -22.54 -12.41
C CYS A 527 -19.24 -22.18 -13.19
N PHE A 528 -18.11 -22.03 -12.48
CA PHE A 528 -16.81 -21.76 -13.09
C PHE A 528 -16.39 -22.87 -14.07
N ASP A 529 -16.49 -24.14 -13.64
CA ASP A 529 -16.11 -25.32 -14.44
C ASP A 529 -17.02 -25.53 -15.66
N ASP A 530 -18.33 -25.36 -15.50
CA ASP A 530 -19.32 -25.50 -16.59
C ASP A 530 -19.03 -24.47 -17.67
N ARG A 531 -18.87 -23.20 -17.26
CA ARG A 531 -18.68 -22.08 -18.19
C ARG A 531 -17.26 -22.02 -18.77
N TRP A 532 -16.26 -22.67 -18.14
CA TRP A 532 -14.90 -22.86 -18.68
C TRP A 532 -14.89 -23.69 -19.98
N THR A 533 -15.79 -24.68 -20.09
CA THR A 533 -15.82 -25.53 -21.29
C THR A 533 -16.29 -24.80 -22.55
N ASP A 534 -17.05 -23.72 -22.41
CA ASP A 534 -17.66 -22.99 -23.52
C ASP A 534 -16.75 -21.90 -24.15
N ILE A 535 -15.74 -21.39 -23.44
CA ILE A 535 -14.91 -20.25 -23.91
C ILE A 535 -13.75 -20.66 -24.84
N THR A 536 -13.46 -21.96 -25.00
CA THR A 536 -12.34 -22.47 -25.81
C THR A 536 -12.48 -22.31 -27.34
N THR A 537 -13.54 -21.67 -27.84
CA THR A 537 -13.80 -21.50 -29.29
C THR A 537 -13.77 -20.05 -29.79
N ALA A 538 -13.63 -19.06 -28.91
CA ALA A 538 -13.48 -17.67 -29.32
C ALA A 538 -11.99 -17.34 -29.53
N GLN A 539 -11.51 -17.35 -30.79
CA GLN A 539 -10.15 -16.92 -31.16
C GLN A 539 -9.97 -15.39 -31.13
N SER A 540 -10.52 -14.71 -30.13
CA SER A 540 -10.37 -13.26 -30.03
C SER A 540 -9.24 -12.90 -29.07
N THR A 541 -8.38 -11.99 -29.52
CA THR A 541 -7.26 -11.39 -28.78
C THR A 541 -7.63 -10.05 -28.12
N THR A 542 -8.92 -9.70 -28.06
CA THR A 542 -9.38 -8.40 -27.54
C THR A 542 -9.87 -8.55 -26.10
N ASN A 543 -9.55 -7.59 -25.22
CA ASN A 543 -10.14 -7.49 -23.89
C ASN A 543 -11.64 -7.17 -24.01
N TYR A 544 -12.45 -7.79 -23.16
CA TYR A 544 -13.89 -7.70 -23.17
C TYR A 544 -14.42 -7.42 -21.77
N ALA A 545 -15.50 -6.64 -21.68
CA ALA A 545 -16.26 -6.50 -20.46
C ALA A 545 -17.26 -7.67 -20.34
N LEU A 546 -17.01 -8.59 -19.43
CA LEU A 546 -17.90 -9.69 -19.13
C LEU A 546 -18.95 -9.26 -18.11
N ARG A 547 -20.18 -9.07 -18.60
CA ARG A 547 -21.39 -8.82 -17.78
C ARG A 547 -22.11 -10.09 -17.35
N THR A 548 -22.19 -11.06 -18.27
CA THR A 548 -22.90 -12.33 -18.11
C THR A 548 -22.10 -13.43 -18.77
N ILE A 549 -22.22 -14.66 -18.26
CA ILE A 549 -21.33 -15.75 -18.65
C ILE A 549 -21.82 -16.47 -19.95
N ASN A 550 -22.36 -15.72 -20.94
CA ASN A 550 -22.77 -16.24 -22.26
C ASN A 550 -22.08 -15.48 -23.42
N PRO A 551 -21.08 -16.09 -24.08
CA PRO A 551 -20.31 -15.45 -25.16
C PRO A 551 -21.05 -15.36 -26.51
N ARG A 552 -22.21 -16.01 -26.70
CA ARG A 552 -22.87 -16.09 -28.03
C ARG A 552 -23.57 -14.82 -28.48
N ASN A 553 -23.75 -13.84 -27.60
CA ASN A 553 -24.46 -12.59 -27.90
C ASN A 553 -23.56 -11.35 -27.94
N GLN A 554 -22.24 -11.52 -27.96
CA GLN A 554 -21.32 -10.41 -27.64
C GLN A 554 -20.40 -9.97 -28.80
N HIS A 555 -20.86 -10.00 -30.05
CA HIS A 555 -20.03 -9.54 -31.18
C HIS A 555 -19.95 -8.01 -31.35
N GLU A 556 -20.52 -7.22 -30.44
CA GLU A 556 -20.39 -5.75 -30.39
C GLU A 556 -19.99 -5.29 -28.97
N LEU A 557 -18.97 -5.94 -28.40
CA LEU A 557 -18.49 -5.61 -27.05
C LEU A 557 -17.77 -4.26 -27.02
N ILE A 558 -18.37 -3.37 -26.23
CA ILE A 558 -17.79 -2.18 -25.60
C ILE A 558 -16.30 -2.39 -25.31
N PRO A 559 -15.37 -1.64 -25.93
CA PRO A 559 -13.97 -1.65 -25.49
C PRO A 559 -13.92 -1.11 -24.06
N PRO A 560 -13.46 -1.90 -23.07
CA PRO A 560 -13.27 -1.41 -21.71
C PRO A 560 -12.21 -0.31 -21.74
N LEU A 561 -12.53 0.82 -21.11
CA LEU A 561 -11.66 2.00 -21.12
C LEU A 561 -10.61 1.93 -20.02
N SER A 562 -11.00 1.43 -18.84
CA SER A 562 -10.15 1.13 -17.69
C SER A 562 -11.00 0.62 -16.51
N SER A 563 -10.39 -0.07 -15.54
CA SER A 563 -10.90 -0.37 -14.21
C SER A 563 -10.52 0.71 -13.20
N PRO A 564 -11.45 1.36 -12.48
CA PRO A 564 -12.89 1.29 -12.67
C PRO A 564 -13.37 2.26 -13.76
N THR A 565 -14.44 1.91 -14.46
CA THR A 565 -15.28 2.85 -15.23
C THR A 565 -16.71 2.76 -14.70
N PHE A 566 -17.39 3.90 -14.54
CA PHE A 566 -18.78 3.96 -14.09
C PHE A 566 -19.69 4.58 -15.14
N LEU A 567 -20.85 3.97 -15.37
CA LEU A 567 -21.94 4.53 -16.14
C LEU A 567 -23.21 4.59 -15.27
N ILE A 568 -23.91 5.72 -15.29
CA ILE A 568 -25.23 5.87 -14.66
C ILE A 568 -26.25 6.08 -15.77
N ASN A 569 -27.23 5.17 -15.87
CA ASN A 569 -28.22 5.15 -16.96
C ASN A 569 -27.60 5.19 -18.37
N GLY A 570 -26.42 4.58 -18.54
CA GLY A 570 -25.69 4.55 -19.80
C GLY A 570 -24.77 5.75 -20.06
N GLU A 571 -24.82 6.79 -19.22
CA GLU A 571 -23.97 7.98 -19.31
C GLU A 571 -22.74 7.85 -18.42
N ALA A 572 -21.59 8.34 -18.87
CA ALA A 572 -20.37 8.29 -18.04
C ALA A 572 -20.52 9.08 -16.74
N TYR A 573 -20.19 8.43 -15.63
CA TYR A 573 -20.06 9.08 -14.35
C TYR A 573 -18.61 9.48 -14.09
N LEU A 574 -18.40 10.79 -13.99
CA LEU A 574 -17.09 11.44 -13.78
C LEU A 574 -16.89 11.95 -12.35
N GLY A 575 -17.87 11.75 -11.48
CA GLY A 575 -17.79 12.20 -10.09
C GLY A 575 -16.85 11.34 -9.26
N SER A 576 -16.75 11.71 -7.98
CA SER A 576 -15.97 10.95 -7.00
C SER A 576 -16.45 9.52 -6.89
N ARG A 577 -15.50 8.59 -6.71
CA ARG A 577 -15.74 7.15 -6.72
C ARG A 577 -16.05 6.59 -5.32
N ASP A 578 -16.30 7.47 -4.36
CA ASP A 578 -16.75 7.09 -3.02
C ASP A 578 -18.24 6.75 -3.00
N ALA A 579 -18.65 5.98 -1.99
CA ALA A 579 -20.03 5.51 -1.84
C ALA A 579 -21.07 6.64 -1.80
N GLU A 580 -20.77 7.77 -1.15
CA GLU A 580 -21.74 8.86 -0.98
C GLU A 580 -21.99 9.58 -2.31
N SER A 581 -20.91 9.89 -3.03
CA SER A 581 -20.99 10.54 -4.33
C SER A 581 -21.70 9.66 -5.36
N LEU A 582 -21.44 8.36 -5.34
CA LEU A 582 -22.09 7.38 -6.22
C LEU A 582 -23.58 7.21 -5.87
N LYS A 583 -23.90 7.14 -4.57
CA LYS A 583 -25.28 7.14 -4.06
C LYS A 583 -26.02 8.39 -4.51
N GLN A 584 -25.41 9.57 -4.36
CA GLN A 584 -26.07 10.82 -4.70
C GLN A 584 -26.39 10.89 -6.19
N ALA A 585 -25.44 10.51 -7.04
CA ALA A 585 -25.64 10.48 -8.48
C ALA A 585 -26.76 9.53 -8.92
N LEU A 586 -26.88 8.35 -8.27
CA LEU A 586 -27.99 7.43 -8.52
C LEU A 586 -29.33 7.97 -8.03
N CYS A 587 -29.34 8.65 -6.88
CA CYS A 587 -30.55 9.30 -6.36
C CYS A 587 -31.02 10.45 -7.28
N ASP A 588 -30.09 11.23 -7.82
CA ASP A 588 -30.40 12.31 -8.77
C ASP A 588 -30.92 11.77 -10.12
N ALA A 589 -30.63 10.51 -10.42
CA ALA A 589 -31.01 9.84 -11.67
C ALA A 589 -32.44 9.25 -11.67
N PHE A 590 -33.19 9.35 -10.57
CA PHE A 590 -34.61 8.94 -10.55
C PHE A 590 -35.47 9.91 -11.38
N VAL A 591 -36.10 9.41 -12.45
CA VAL A 591 -37.00 10.19 -13.31
C VAL A 591 -38.46 9.80 -13.05
N GLY A 592 -39.28 10.75 -12.59
CA GLY A 592 -40.75 10.62 -12.57
C GLY A 592 -41.36 9.69 -11.51
N GLY A 593 -40.58 9.20 -10.54
CA GLY A 593 -41.03 8.42 -9.37
C GLY A 593 -40.75 9.11 -8.03
N GLU A 594 -41.25 8.57 -6.92
CA GLU A 594 -40.83 9.00 -5.57
C GLU A 594 -39.42 8.45 -5.28
N GLU A 595 -38.47 9.36 -5.09
CA GLU A 595 -37.11 9.07 -4.61
C GLU A 595 -37.18 8.25 -3.30
N PRO A 596 -36.41 7.15 -3.17
CA PRO A 596 -36.37 6.40 -1.92
C PRO A 596 -35.95 7.29 -0.76
N SER A 597 -36.63 7.16 0.40
CA SER A 597 -36.23 7.90 1.61
C SER A 597 -34.79 7.60 2.06
N ALA A 598 -34.25 6.45 1.64
CA ALA A 598 -32.86 6.06 1.83
C ALA A 598 -31.85 7.04 1.18
N CYS A 599 -32.21 7.75 0.11
CA CYS A 599 -31.35 8.74 -0.53
C CYS A 599 -30.95 9.90 0.38
N GLY A 600 -31.79 10.22 1.37
CA GLY A 600 -31.47 11.21 2.41
C GLY A 600 -30.51 10.72 3.51
N THR A 601 -30.03 9.47 3.42
CA THR A 601 -29.05 8.91 4.35
C THR A 601 -27.65 9.10 3.78
N THR A 602 -26.75 9.67 4.58
CA THR A 602 -25.34 9.81 4.23
C THR A 602 -24.61 8.51 4.50
N LEU A 603 -23.88 8.00 3.50
CA LEU A 603 -22.93 6.91 3.64
C LEU A 603 -21.61 7.50 4.15
N THR A 604 -21.18 7.07 5.34
CA THR A 604 -19.83 7.36 5.85
C THR A 604 -18.91 6.22 5.44
N GLN A 605 -17.84 6.51 4.69
CA GLN A 605 -16.73 5.58 4.50
C GLN A 605 -15.43 6.14 5.12
N ASP A 606 -14.67 5.23 5.74
CA ASP A 606 -13.37 5.48 6.39
C ASP A 606 -12.18 5.37 5.41
N ALA A 607 -12.41 5.03 4.13
CA ALA A 607 -11.36 4.89 3.12
C ALA A 607 -11.39 6.06 2.14
N ALA A 608 -10.22 6.68 1.91
CA ALA A 608 -10.05 7.67 0.85
C ALA A 608 -10.35 7.02 -0.50
N ALA A 609 -11.13 7.68 -1.36
CA ALA A 609 -11.34 7.24 -2.73
C ALA A 609 -9.98 7.10 -3.41
N SER A 610 -9.56 5.86 -3.70
CA SER A 610 -8.40 5.66 -4.54
C SER A 610 -8.72 6.14 -5.95
N SER A 611 -7.68 6.51 -6.65
CA SER A 611 -7.77 7.59 -7.58
C SER A 611 -6.73 7.28 -8.65
N GLY A 612 -7.18 7.02 -9.87
CA GLY A 612 -6.40 6.34 -10.91
C GLY A 612 -7.19 5.22 -11.60
N SER A 613 -6.59 4.55 -12.57
CA SER A 613 -7.21 3.40 -13.24
C SER A 613 -6.17 2.38 -13.71
N CYS A 614 -6.60 1.12 -13.73
CA CYS A 614 -5.93 0.01 -14.41
C CYS A 614 -6.54 -0.14 -15.81
#